data_AF-A0A397F5K5-F1
#
_entry.id   AF-A0A397F5K5-F1
#
_cell.length_a   1.000
_cell.length_b   1.000
_cell.length_c   1.000
_cell.angle_alpha   90.00
_cell.angle_beta   90.00
_cell.angle_gamma   90.00
#
_symmetry.space_group_name_H-M   'P 1'
#
loop_
_entity.id
_entity.type
_entity.pdbx_description
1 polymer ?
#
loop_
_entity_poly.entity_id
_entity_poly.type
_entity_poly.pdbx_seq_one_letter_code
_entity_poly.pdbx_strand_id
1 'polypeptide(L)'
;MYNAFVLTTATGTSLHGASICISSSVSNNHADAVCLTSLCIVSKHPFYTSFLQYLEQLAVLGTCQHRWNTQANQLLQQSHHSVPSSDDSHHQPTVHFVEQCLTNLLHEVPMPRVGSAGVLCSIAEVQITLPTLSIAPLDWEFVEYTFQLVEPENLVALVHHALLEHSILILGTDNLFITAVATTIRLLLAPLQWDHVFIPVVPHGVDIATLLDAPVPFIAGAHASQVPHPASLSSPTVHTTSPFVCP
;
A
#
# COMPACT_ATOMS: atom_id res chain seq x y z
N MET A 1 -0.46 10.16 -2.25
CA MET A 1 -1.57 9.18 -2.35
C MET A 1 -1.13 7.89 -1.68
N TYR A 2 -1.94 7.33 -0.80
CA TYR A 2 -1.67 6.06 -0.12
C TYR A 2 -2.33 4.92 -0.89
N ASN A 3 -1.65 3.78 -1.00
CA ASN A 3 -2.24 2.58 -1.57
C ASN A 3 -1.83 1.36 -0.75
N ALA A 4 -2.78 0.48 -0.51
CA ALA A 4 -2.54 -0.88 -0.05
C ALA A 4 -2.92 -1.85 -1.17
N PHE A 5 -2.22 -2.96 -1.31
CA PHE A 5 -2.51 -3.97 -2.32
C PHE A 5 -2.06 -5.35 -1.86
N VAL A 6 -2.54 -6.39 -2.52
CA VAL A 6 -2.12 -7.78 -2.25
C VAL A 6 -1.62 -8.42 -3.53
N LEU A 7 -0.50 -9.14 -3.40
CA LEU A 7 0.05 -10.01 -4.43
C LEU A 7 -0.13 -11.45 -3.98
N THR A 8 -0.52 -12.33 -4.89
CA THR A 8 -0.62 -13.76 -4.62
C THR A 8 0.61 -14.46 -5.17
N THR A 9 1.30 -15.24 -4.34
CA THR A 9 2.46 -16.01 -4.79
C THR A 9 2.02 -17.25 -5.59
N ALA A 10 2.97 -17.90 -6.27
CA ALA A 10 2.72 -19.17 -6.94
C ALA A 10 2.22 -20.29 -6.01
N THR A 11 2.40 -20.14 -4.69
CA THR A 11 1.92 -21.09 -3.66
C THR A 11 0.52 -20.75 -3.13
N GLY A 12 -0.12 -19.69 -3.63
CA GLY A 12 -1.42 -19.22 -3.15
C GLY A 12 -1.35 -18.32 -1.91
N THR A 13 -0.16 -18.09 -1.33
CA THR A 13 -0.02 -17.21 -0.15
C THR A 13 -0.12 -15.73 -0.55
N SER A 14 -0.72 -14.91 0.33
CA SER A 14 -0.78 -13.46 0.15
C SER A 14 0.51 -12.75 0.61
N LEU A 15 0.99 -11.82 -0.20
CA LEU A 15 1.95 -10.77 0.15
C LEU A 15 1.23 -9.43 0.16
N HIS A 16 1.49 -8.63 1.18
CA HIS A 16 0.75 -7.41 1.50
C HIS A 16 1.67 -6.23 1.21
N GLY A 17 1.26 -5.38 0.28
CA GLY A 17 1.98 -4.21 -0.16
C GLY A 17 1.37 -2.93 0.41
N ALA A 18 2.20 -2.05 0.93
CA ALA A 18 1.86 -0.68 1.27
C ALA A 18 2.73 0.24 0.43
N SER A 19 2.14 1.29 -0.14
CA SER A 19 2.88 2.25 -0.96
C SER A 19 2.36 3.67 -0.84
N ILE A 20 3.26 4.61 -1.03
CA ILE A 20 2.94 6.02 -1.19
C ILE A 20 3.39 6.49 -2.57
N CYS A 21 2.55 7.30 -3.21
CA CYS A 21 2.87 7.97 -4.46
C CYS A 21 3.05 9.47 -4.20
N ILE A 22 4.19 9.98 -4.68
CA ILE A 22 4.64 11.36 -4.53
C ILE A 22 4.81 11.94 -5.93
N SER A 23 4.09 13.02 -6.22
CA SER A 23 4.23 13.78 -7.46
C SER A 23 5.11 15.00 -7.22
N SER A 24 6.17 15.16 -8.01
CA SER A 24 6.96 16.39 -8.06
C SER A 24 6.78 17.04 -9.43
N SER A 25 6.38 18.30 -9.47
CA SER A 25 6.39 19.10 -10.69
C SER A 25 7.76 19.74 -10.87
N VAL A 26 8.42 19.47 -11.99
CA VAL A 26 9.63 20.19 -12.40
C VAL A 26 9.24 21.19 -13.47
N SER A 27 9.20 22.47 -13.12
CA SER A 27 8.97 23.55 -14.10
C SER A 27 10.26 23.80 -14.87
N ASN A 28 10.38 23.20 -16.06
CA ASN A 28 11.39 23.61 -17.04
C ASN A 28 10.70 24.49 -18.08
N ASN A 29 11.35 25.58 -18.50
CA ASN A 29 10.78 26.69 -19.28
C ASN A 29 10.00 26.35 -20.58
N HIS A 30 9.83 25.08 -20.97
CA HIS A 30 9.04 24.64 -22.14
C HIS A 30 8.11 23.42 -21.92
N ALA A 31 8.03 22.82 -20.73
CA ALA A 31 7.02 21.80 -20.39
C ALA A 31 6.98 21.53 -18.87
N ASP A 32 5.79 21.59 -18.26
CA ASP A 32 5.58 21.10 -16.90
C ASP A 32 5.64 19.56 -16.90
N ALA A 33 6.78 19.00 -16.48
CA ALA A 33 6.93 17.56 -16.33
C ALA A 33 6.59 17.16 -14.88
N VAL A 34 5.53 16.36 -14.71
CA VAL A 34 5.21 15.74 -13.41
C VAL A 34 5.98 14.43 -13.32
N CYS A 35 6.96 14.36 -12.43
CA CYS A 35 7.62 13.12 -12.07
C CYS A 35 6.84 12.44 -10.94
N LEU A 36 6.35 11.23 -11.18
CA LEU A 36 5.70 10.40 -10.18
C LEU A 36 6.73 9.41 -9.63
N THR A 37 6.95 9.46 -8.32
CA THR A 37 7.77 8.49 -7.61
C THR A 37 6.88 7.72 -6.66
N SER A 38 7.09 6.41 -6.56
CA SER A 38 6.38 5.55 -5.62
C SER A 38 7.37 4.82 -4.73
N LEU A 39 7.14 4.87 -3.43
CA LEU A 39 7.86 4.07 -2.44
C LEU A 39 6.93 2.97 -1.96
N CYS A 40 7.44 1.73 -1.88
CA CYS A 40 6.63 0.56 -1.58
C CYS A 40 7.37 -0.39 -0.63
N ILE A 41 6.64 -0.92 0.35
CA ILE A 41 7.07 -2.02 1.22
C ILE A 41 6.14 -3.19 0.96
N VAL A 42 6.72 -4.37 0.72
CA VAL A 42 5.98 -5.63 0.58
C VAL A 42 6.36 -6.56 1.71
N SER A 43 5.37 -7.09 2.41
CA SER A 43 5.54 -7.95 3.57
C SER A 43 4.64 -9.18 3.52
N LYS A 44 5.02 -10.24 4.24
CA LYS A 44 4.13 -11.40 4.46
C LYS A 44 2.96 -11.09 5.38
N HIS A 45 3.03 -9.99 6.14
CA HIS A 45 2.02 -9.61 7.12
C HIS A 45 1.35 -8.28 6.75
N PRO A 46 0.04 -8.13 6.97
CA PRO A 46 -0.73 -6.94 6.60
C PRO A 46 -0.52 -5.77 7.58
N PHE A 47 0.71 -5.30 7.73
CA PHE A 47 1.00 -4.09 8.54
C PHE A 47 0.83 -2.83 7.70
N TYR A 48 -0.32 -2.68 7.03
CA TYR A 48 -0.52 -1.63 6.03
C TYR A 48 -0.32 -0.24 6.64
N THR A 49 -1.05 0.07 7.70
CA THR A 49 -1.05 1.38 8.36
C THR A 49 0.34 1.72 8.91
N SER A 50 0.97 0.79 9.62
CA SER A 50 2.35 0.95 10.10
C SER A 50 3.34 1.22 8.97
N PHE A 51 3.24 0.49 7.85
CA PHE A 51 4.15 0.70 6.71
C PHE A 51 3.85 1.97 5.92
N LEU A 52 2.60 2.41 5.83
CA LEU A 52 2.26 3.69 5.20
C LEU A 52 2.84 4.86 6.01
N GLN A 53 2.70 4.84 7.33
CA GLN A 53 3.34 5.80 8.24
C GLN A 53 4.86 5.77 8.10
N TYR A 54 5.45 4.57 8.02
CA TYR A 54 6.89 4.41 7.88
C TYR A 54 7.40 4.99 6.56
N LEU A 55 6.71 4.69 5.45
CA LEU A 55 7.02 5.20 4.12
C LEU A 55 6.93 6.73 4.06
N GLU A 56 5.93 7.33 4.72
CA GLU A 56 5.79 8.78 4.81
C GLU A 56 7.03 9.41 5.48
N GLN A 57 7.45 8.88 6.63
CA GLN A 57 8.65 9.36 7.32
C GLN A 57 9.92 9.11 6.51
N LEU A 58 10.01 7.97 5.83
CA LEU A 58 11.14 7.64 4.97
C LEU A 58 11.25 8.61 3.77
N ALA A 59 10.12 9.00 3.18
CA ALA A 59 10.09 10.00 2.13
C ALA A 59 10.60 11.36 2.61
N VAL A 60 10.12 11.83 3.78
CA VAL A 60 10.58 13.08 4.39
C VAL A 60 12.09 13.03 4.63
N LEU A 61 12.59 11.96 5.25
CA LEU A 61 14.02 11.76 5.48
C LEU A 61 14.83 11.74 4.18
N GLY A 62 14.33 11.09 3.14
CA GLY A 62 14.98 11.06 1.82
C GLY A 62 15.14 12.46 1.22
N THR A 63 14.12 13.32 1.34
CA THR A 63 14.23 14.71 0.88
C THR A 63 15.23 15.53 1.70
N CYS A 64 15.28 15.32 3.02
CA CYS A 64 16.24 15.97 3.91
C CYS A 64 17.69 15.53 3.61
N GLN A 65 17.92 14.22 3.45
CA GLN A 65 19.21 13.65 3.08
C GLN A 65 19.71 14.19 1.73
N HIS A 66 18.83 14.25 0.72
CA HIS A 66 19.18 14.81 -0.58
C HIS A 66 19.60 16.28 -0.48
N ARG A 67 18.83 17.10 0.27
CA ARG A 67 19.14 18.52 0.48
C ARG A 67 20.49 18.70 1.19
N TRP A 68 20.72 17.95 2.27
CA TRP A 68 21.94 18.02 3.05
C TRP A 68 23.18 17.66 2.23
N ASN A 69 23.14 16.51 1.55
CA ASN A 69 24.26 16.05 0.73
C ASN A 69 24.57 17.03 -0.41
N THR A 70 23.54 17.60 -1.03
CA THR A 70 23.73 18.62 -2.08
C THR A 70 24.42 19.88 -1.54
N GLN A 71 23.97 20.38 -0.38
CA GLN A 71 24.56 21.56 0.26
C GLN A 71 26.01 21.30 0.71
N ALA A 72 26.30 20.16 1.32
CA ALA A 72 27.65 19.78 1.74
C ALA A 72 28.60 19.72 0.54
N ASN A 73 28.15 19.14 -0.58
CA ASN A 73 28.93 19.04 -1.80
C ASN A 73 29.22 20.42 -2.42
N GLN A 74 28.27 21.35 -2.37
CA GLN A 74 28.48 22.73 -2.85
C GLN A 74 29.53 23.48 -2.01
N LEU A 75 29.47 23.37 -0.68
CA LEU A 75 30.43 24.01 0.22
C LEU A 75 31.85 23.45 0.03
N LEU A 76 31.97 22.13 -0.18
CA LEU A 76 33.26 21.49 -0.47
C LEU A 76 33.85 21.96 -1.80
N GLN A 77 33.04 22.07 -2.87
CA GLN A 77 33.50 22.60 -4.17
C GLN A 77 34.01 24.04 -4.08
N GLN A 78 33.39 24.89 -3.25
CA GLN A 78 33.87 26.25 -3.01
C GLN A 78 35.23 26.27 -2.29
N SER A 79 35.48 25.32 -1.38
CA SER A 79 36.75 25.23 -0.65
C SER A 79 37.92 24.73 -1.51
N HIS A 80 37.66 23.81 -2.46
CA HIS A 80 38.69 23.23 -3.33
C HIS A 80 39.22 24.16 -4.42
N HIS A 81 38.56 25.29 -4.71
CA HIS A 81 39.10 26.30 -5.63
C HIS A 81 40.32 27.07 -5.08
N SER A 82 40.76 26.81 -3.84
CA SER A 82 41.83 27.57 -3.17
C SER A 82 43.18 26.85 -3.07
N VAL A 83 43.29 25.54 -3.36
CA VAL A 83 44.53 24.77 -3.17
C VAL A 83 44.65 23.66 -4.23
N PRO A 84 45.76 23.57 -5.00
CA PRO A 84 45.99 22.43 -5.89
C PRO A 84 46.46 21.21 -5.09
N SER A 85 45.90 20.07 -5.50
CA SER A 85 45.90 18.74 -4.89
C SER A 85 47.26 18.11 -4.60
N SER A 86 47.33 17.38 -3.49
CA SER A 86 48.20 16.21 -3.33
C SER A 86 47.36 15.07 -2.76
N ASP A 87 47.55 13.89 -3.33
CA ASP A 87 46.89 12.62 -3.04
C ASP A 87 46.45 12.40 -1.58
N ASP A 88 45.14 12.30 -1.36
CA ASP A 88 44.60 11.38 -0.37
C ASP A 88 43.14 11.09 -0.70
N SER A 89 42.79 9.81 -0.73
CA SER A 89 41.46 9.27 -1.01
C SER A 89 40.54 9.50 0.20
N HIS A 90 40.26 10.77 0.50
CA HIS A 90 39.35 11.17 1.55
C HIS A 90 37.92 10.72 1.21
N HIS A 91 37.45 9.68 1.91
CA HIS A 91 36.04 9.26 1.93
C HIS A 91 35.16 10.46 2.30
N GLN A 92 34.37 10.95 1.36
CA GLN A 92 33.49 12.10 1.50
C GLN A 92 32.38 11.79 2.52
N PRO A 93 32.07 12.66 3.50
CA PRO A 93 31.07 12.36 4.53
C PRO A 93 29.66 12.59 3.95
N THR A 94 29.11 11.60 3.26
CA THR A 94 27.69 11.55 2.87
C THR A 94 26.86 11.01 4.02
N VAL A 95 25.73 11.67 4.32
CA VAL A 95 24.77 11.12 5.30
C VAL A 95 23.87 10.09 4.62
N HIS A 96 23.59 8.99 5.34
CA HIS A 96 22.86 7.81 4.85
C HIS A 96 21.67 7.45 5.76
N PHE A 97 20.83 8.45 6.07
CA PHE A 97 19.69 8.28 6.97
C PHE A 97 18.67 7.26 6.45
N VAL A 98 18.37 7.30 5.15
CA VAL A 98 17.42 6.38 4.50
C VAL A 98 17.93 4.94 4.59
N GLU A 99 19.18 4.71 4.23
CA GLU A 99 19.81 3.39 4.23
C GLU A 99 19.91 2.83 5.65
N GLN A 100 20.22 3.68 6.64
CA GLN A 100 20.24 3.29 8.05
C GLN A 100 18.84 2.88 8.54
N CYS A 101 17.80 3.66 8.21
CA CYS A 101 16.42 3.30 8.57
C CYS A 101 15.99 1.99 7.90
N LEU A 102 16.27 1.81 6.60
CA LEU A 102 15.97 0.57 5.90
C LEU A 102 16.73 -0.63 6.50
N THR A 103 18.00 -0.44 6.86
CA THR A 103 18.80 -1.48 7.51
C THR A 103 18.18 -1.87 8.85
N ASN A 104 17.80 -0.88 9.66
CA ASN A 104 17.13 -1.10 10.93
C ASN A 104 15.81 -1.88 10.74
N LEU A 105 14.92 -1.42 9.86
CA LEU A 105 13.64 -2.08 9.61
C LEU A 105 13.80 -3.53 9.12
N LEU A 106 14.75 -3.78 8.22
CA LEU A 106 14.90 -5.09 7.57
C LEU A 106 15.70 -6.10 8.38
N HIS A 107 16.67 -5.66 9.19
CA HIS A 107 17.63 -6.55 9.83
C HIS A 107 17.65 -6.48 11.36
N GLU A 108 17.22 -5.36 11.96
CA GLU A 108 17.35 -5.12 13.40
C GLU A 108 16.00 -5.17 14.13
N VAL A 109 14.92 -4.68 13.49
CA VAL A 109 13.57 -4.74 14.05
C VAL A 109 13.09 -6.19 14.09
N PRO A 110 12.82 -6.75 15.28
CA PRO A 110 12.36 -8.13 15.39
C PRO A 110 10.92 -8.26 14.90
N MET A 111 10.57 -9.43 14.37
CA MET A 111 9.20 -9.69 13.97
C MET A 111 8.27 -9.81 15.21
N PRO A 112 7.08 -9.16 15.21
CA PRO A 112 6.13 -9.31 16.30
C PRO A 112 5.75 -10.77 16.53
N ARG A 113 5.72 -11.19 17.80
CA ARG A 113 5.32 -12.55 18.17
C ARG A 113 3.83 -12.60 18.48
N VAL A 114 3.21 -13.75 18.24
CA VAL A 114 1.82 -13.99 18.66
C VAL A 114 1.71 -13.83 20.18
N GLY A 115 0.73 -13.03 20.63
CA GLY A 115 0.51 -12.76 22.05
C GLY A 115 1.45 -11.73 22.67
N SER A 116 2.23 -11.00 21.87
CA SER A 116 3.00 -9.84 22.35
C SER A 116 2.19 -8.54 22.25
N ALA A 117 2.71 -7.43 22.77
CA ALA A 117 2.10 -6.11 22.61
C ALA A 117 2.40 -5.46 21.23
N GLY A 118 3.08 -6.16 20.33
CA GLY A 118 3.67 -5.60 19.10
C GLY A 118 5.15 -5.23 19.28
N VAL A 119 5.73 -4.62 18.25
CA VAL A 119 7.13 -4.19 18.21
C VAL A 119 7.18 -2.71 17.84
N LEU A 120 7.94 -1.92 18.60
CA LEU A 120 8.18 -0.52 18.29
C LEU A 120 9.35 -0.41 17.32
N CYS A 121 9.11 0.23 16.19
CA CYS A 121 10.10 0.61 15.19
C CYS A 121 10.25 2.14 15.22
N SER A 122 11.47 2.65 15.37
CA SER A 122 11.73 4.09 15.30
C SER A 122 12.23 4.47 13.93
N ILE A 123 11.64 5.52 13.34
CA ILE A 123 12.17 6.19 12.15
C ILE A 123 12.30 7.68 12.47
N ALA A 124 13.54 8.19 12.44
CA ALA A 124 13.88 9.50 12.99
C ALA A 124 13.36 9.68 14.44
N GLU A 125 12.50 10.67 14.66
CA GLU A 125 11.90 10.98 15.97
C GLU A 125 10.49 10.35 16.15
N VAL A 126 10.01 9.59 15.16
CA VAL A 126 8.68 8.98 15.16
C VAL A 126 8.77 7.51 15.56
N GLN A 127 7.91 7.09 16.49
CA GLN A 127 7.73 5.69 16.86
C GLN A 127 6.51 5.12 16.15
N ILE A 128 6.73 4.02 15.42
CA ILE A 128 5.71 3.28 14.68
C ILE A 128 5.57 1.91 15.33
N THR A 129 4.34 1.51 15.63
CA THR A 129 4.07 0.20 16.20
C THR A 129 3.74 -0.79 15.09
N LEU A 130 4.52 -1.87 14.99
CA LEU A 130 4.12 -3.07 14.27
C LEU A 130 3.21 -3.90 15.19
N PRO A 131 1.93 -4.09 14.85
CA PRO A 131 0.98 -4.74 15.73
C PRO A 131 1.33 -6.21 15.95
N THR A 132 0.84 -6.77 17.06
CA THR A 132 1.01 -8.20 17.33
C THR A 132 0.40 -9.04 16.22
N LEU A 133 1.05 -10.16 15.91
CA LEU A 133 0.44 -11.19 15.10
C LEU A 133 -0.70 -11.82 15.91
N SER A 134 -1.88 -11.91 15.31
CA SER A 134 -3.03 -12.63 15.84
C SER A 134 -3.36 -13.79 14.90
N ILE A 135 -4.13 -14.77 15.39
CA ILE A 135 -4.64 -15.90 14.60
C ILE A 135 -5.44 -15.38 13.38
N ALA A 136 -6.11 -14.24 13.54
CA ALA A 136 -6.62 -13.43 12.44
C ALA A 136 -5.82 -12.12 12.41
N PRO A 137 -4.99 -11.86 11.38
CA PRO A 137 -4.23 -10.62 11.29
C PRO A 137 -5.20 -9.47 11.00
N LEU A 138 -5.63 -8.84 12.08
CA LEU A 138 -6.67 -7.83 12.11
C LEU A 138 -6.01 -6.46 12.07
N ASP A 139 -6.14 -5.75 10.95
CA ASP A 139 -5.82 -4.33 10.89
C ASP A 139 -7.06 -3.56 11.36
N TRP A 140 -7.10 -3.19 12.64
CA TRP A 140 -8.29 -2.58 13.27
C TRP A 140 -8.69 -1.28 12.59
N GLU A 141 -7.73 -0.55 12.05
CA GLU A 141 -7.96 0.70 11.35
C GLU A 141 -8.68 0.45 10.01
N PHE A 142 -8.35 -0.62 9.28
CA PHE A 142 -9.05 -1.00 8.05
C PHE A 142 -10.49 -1.48 8.35
N VAL A 143 -10.68 -2.17 9.47
CA VAL A 143 -12.01 -2.53 9.96
C VAL A 143 -12.80 -1.26 10.26
N GLU A 144 -12.24 -0.34 11.03
CA GLU A 144 -12.87 0.94 11.36
C GLU A 144 -13.26 1.73 10.10
N TYR A 145 -12.35 1.87 9.12
CA TYR A 145 -12.67 2.48 7.83
C TYR A 145 -13.84 1.80 7.14
N THR A 146 -13.88 0.47 7.13
CA THR A 146 -14.97 -0.28 6.50
C THR A 146 -16.32 0.00 7.15
N PHE A 147 -16.38 0.02 8.49
CA PHE A 147 -17.62 0.31 9.23
C PHE A 147 -18.05 1.77 9.10
N GLN A 148 -17.14 2.70 8.81
CA GLN A 148 -17.46 4.10 8.51
C GLN A 148 -17.95 4.29 7.08
N LEU A 149 -17.51 3.46 6.13
CA LEU A 149 -17.80 3.61 4.70
C LEU A 149 -19.00 2.78 4.22
N VAL A 150 -19.24 1.62 4.84
CA VAL A 150 -20.24 0.65 4.38
C VAL A 150 -21.33 0.51 5.45
N GLU A 151 -22.58 0.75 5.05
CA GLU A 151 -23.72 0.53 5.93
C GLU A 151 -23.77 -0.93 6.42
N PRO A 152 -24.17 -1.18 7.69
CA PRO A 152 -24.17 -2.52 8.27
C PRO A 152 -24.92 -3.56 7.43
N GLU A 153 -26.07 -3.20 6.85
CA GLU A 153 -26.90 -4.07 6.02
C GLU A 153 -26.14 -4.53 4.77
N ASN A 154 -25.40 -3.61 4.13
CA ASN A 154 -24.60 -3.90 2.94
C ASN A 154 -23.38 -4.75 3.31
N LEU A 155 -22.75 -4.50 4.45
CA LEU A 155 -21.63 -5.31 4.93
C LEU A 155 -22.08 -6.75 5.21
N VAL A 156 -23.24 -6.95 5.83
CA VAL A 156 -23.83 -8.28 6.03
C VAL A 156 -24.13 -8.96 4.70
N ALA A 157 -24.67 -8.24 3.71
CA ALA A 157 -24.92 -8.78 2.37
C ALA A 157 -23.63 -9.20 1.66
N LEU A 158 -22.57 -8.40 1.76
CA LEU A 158 -21.25 -8.70 1.19
C LEU A 158 -20.65 -9.96 1.82
N VAL A 159 -20.71 -10.08 3.14
CA VAL A 159 -20.24 -11.29 3.85
C VAL A 159 -21.08 -12.51 3.47
N HIS A 160 -22.41 -12.37 3.36
CA HIS A 160 -23.28 -13.43 2.88
C HIS A 160 -22.92 -13.89 1.46
N HIS A 161 -22.67 -12.96 0.53
CA HIS A 161 -22.22 -13.28 -0.82
C HIS A 161 -20.86 -13.98 -0.83
N ALA A 162 -19.93 -13.56 0.04
CA ALA A 162 -18.64 -14.23 0.18
C ALA A 162 -18.79 -15.65 0.76
N LEU A 163 -19.69 -15.88 1.72
CA LEU A 163 -19.97 -17.23 2.25
C LEU A 163 -20.59 -18.17 1.20
N LEU A 164 -21.27 -17.61 0.19
CA LEU A 164 -21.82 -18.35 -0.95
C LEU A 164 -20.83 -18.46 -2.12
N GLU A 165 -19.58 -18.02 -1.94
CA GLU A 165 -18.56 -18.01 -2.99
C GLU A 165 -19.01 -17.27 -4.27
N HIS A 166 -19.75 -16.17 -4.13
CA HIS A 166 -20.08 -15.31 -5.27
C HIS A 166 -18.92 -14.37 -5.61
N SER A 167 -18.84 -13.96 -6.87
CA SER A 167 -17.91 -12.90 -7.30
C SER A 167 -18.35 -11.53 -6.79
N ILE A 168 -17.45 -10.84 -6.10
CA ILE A 168 -17.65 -9.53 -5.47
C ILE A 168 -16.65 -8.54 -6.08
N LEU A 169 -17.18 -7.49 -6.72
CA LEU A 169 -16.39 -6.35 -7.17
C LEU A 169 -16.73 -5.12 -6.30
N ILE A 170 -15.71 -4.55 -5.66
CA ILE A 170 -15.79 -3.35 -4.85
C ILE A 170 -15.32 -2.17 -5.68
N LEU A 171 -16.15 -1.14 -5.80
CA LEU A 171 -15.81 0.08 -6.54
C LEU A 171 -15.68 1.26 -5.58
N GLY A 172 -14.63 2.05 -5.76
CA GLY A 172 -14.39 3.25 -4.97
C GLY A 172 -13.44 4.23 -5.66
N THR A 173 -13.22 5.38 -5.04
CA THR A 173 -12.32 6.44 -5.54
C THR A 173 -10.96 6.44 -4.84
N ASP A 174 -10.81 5.71 -3.74
CA ASP A 174 -9.55 5.57 -3.00
C ASP A 174 -9.18 4.09 -2.83
N ASN A 175 -8.04 3.70 -3.40
CA ASN A 175 -7.54 2.33 -3.37
C ASN A 175 -7.26 1.81 -1.96
N LEU A 176 -6.89 2.69 -1.03
CA LEU A 176 -6.65 2.30 0.36
C LEU A 176 -7.95 1.81 1.00
N PHE A 177 -9.04 2.57 0.83
CA PHE A 177 -10.34 2.22 1.37
C PHE A 177 -10.97 1.02 0.67
N ILE A 178 -10.80 0.91 -0.65
CA ILE A 178 -11.23 -0.30 -1.39
C ILE A 178 -10.54 -1.54 -0.81
N THR A 179 -9.23 -1.45 -0.53
CA THR A 179 -8.49 -2.53 0.12
C THR A 179 -8.97 -2.80 1.53
N ALA A 180 -9.27 -1.75 2.30
CA ALA A 180 -9.81 -1.88 3.65
C ALA A 180 -11.12 -2.67 3.68
N VAL A 181 -12.05 -2.35 2.78
CA VAL A 181 -13.32 -3.08 2.64
C VAL A 181 -13.07 -4.53 2.23
N ALA A 182 -12.27 -4.77 1.18
CA ALA A 182 -11.97 -6.12 0.69
C ALA A 182 -11.32 -7.02 1.76
N THR A 183 -10.34 -6.49 2.47
CA THR A 183 -9.63 -7.21 3.53
C THR A 183 -10.52 -7.46 4.74
N THR A 184 -11.38 -6.50 5.11
CA THR A 184 -12.36 -6.66 6.20
C THR A 184 -13.41 -7.72 5.88
N ILE A 185 -13.92 -7.78 4.65
CA ILE A 185 -14.83 -8.88 4.24
C ILE A 185 -14.14 -10.23 4.42
N ARG A 186 -12.92 -10.39 3.91
CA ARG A 186 -12.15 -11.64 4.05
C ARG A 186 -11.90 -12.00 5.51
N LEU A 187 -11.68 -11.00 6.35
CA LEU A 187 -11.45 -11.17 7.78
C LEU A 187 -12.71 -11.62 8.53
N LEU A 188 -13.88 -11.11 8.15
CA LEU A 188 -15.17 -11.48 8.72
C LEU A 188 -15.61 -12.91 8.36
N LEU A 189 -14.94 -13.57 7.41
CA LEU A 189 -15.17 -14.99 7.09
C LEU A 189 -14.60 -15.93 8.16
N ALA A 190 -13.74 -15.46 9.07
CA ALA A 190 -13.11 -16.30 10.08
C ALA A 190 -14.15 -17.14 10.86
N PRO A 191 -13.89 -18.44 11.10
CA PRO A 191 -12.64 -19.17 10.86
C PRO A 191 -12.47 -19.71 9.43
N LEU A 192 -13.41 -19.44 8.51
CA LEU A 192 -13.28 -19.80 7.10
C LEU A 192 -12.27 -18.89 6.41
N GLN A 193 -11.70 -19.38 5.31
CA GLN A 193 -10.74 -18.66 4.48
C GLN A 193 -11.29 -18.53 3.07
N TRP A 194 -11.03 -17.40 2.43
CA TRP A 194 -11.32 -17.21 1.02
C TRP A 194 -10.18 -17.82 0.21
N ASP A 195 -10.45 -18.96 -0.44
CA ASP A 195 -9.46 -19.72 -1.21
C ASP A 195 -9.44 -19.34 -2.71
N HIS A 196 -10.37 -18.50 -3.15
CA HIS A 196 -10.46 -18.06 -4.53
C HIS A 196 -9.64 -16.78 -4.80
N VAL A 197 -9.81 -16.20 -5.99
CA VAL A 197 -9.08 -15.02 -6.42
C VAL A 197 -9.34 -13.85 -5.46
N PHE A 198 -8.27 -13.21 -4.98
CA PHE A 198 -8.33 -12.05 -4.09
C PHE A 198 -7.40 -10.95 -4.63
N ILE A 199 -7.99 -9.88 -5.18
CA ILE A 199 -7.28 -8.77 -5.81
C ILE A 199 -7.88 -7.45 -5.30
N PRO A 200 -7.54 -7.00 -4.08
CA PRO A 200 -8.20 -5.87 -3.44
C PRO A 200 -8.03 -4.55 -4.21
N VAL A 201 -7.01 -4.44 -5.07
CA VAL A 201 -6.86 -3.34 -6.03
C VAL A 201 -6.39 -3.93 -7.36
N VAL A 202 -7.26 -3.84 -8.37
CA VAL A 202 -6.96 -4.25 -9.74
C VAL A 202 -6.12 -3.16 -10.41
N PRO A 203 -4.94 -3.49 -10.96
CA PRO A 203 -4.12 -2.50 -11.66
C PRO A 203 -4.84 -1.87 -12.86
N HIS A 204 -4.58 -0.59 -13.14
CA HIS A 204 -5.22 0.17 -14.23
C HIS A 204 -4.97 -0.41 -15.63
N GLY A 205 -3.90 -1.20 -15.81
CA GLY A 205 -3.61 -1.88 -17.07
C GLY A 205 -4.39 -3.17 -17.28
N VAL A 206 -5.13 -3.65 -16.28
CA VAL A 206 -5.97 -4.85 -16.37
C VAL A 206 -7.40 -4.43 -16.69
N ASP A 207 -7.95 -5.01 -17.74
CA ASP A 207 -9.34 -4.77 -18.13
C ASP A 207 -10.29 -5.47 -17.15
N ILE A 208 -11.16 -4.70 -16.50
CA ILE A 208 -12.15 -5.21 -15.54
C ILE A 208 -13.12 -6.20 -16.21
N ALA A 209 -13.41 -6.05 -17.51
CA ALA A 209 -14.28 -6.99 -18.22
C ALA A 209 -13.72 -8.42 -18.17
N THR A 210 -12.39 -8.57 -18.32
CA THR A 210 -11.74 -9.88 -18.26
C THR A 210 -11.83 -10.53 -16.89
N LEU A 211 -11.87 -9.72 -15.82
CA LEU A 211 -12.07 -10.21 -14.46
C LEU A 211 -13.52 -10.64 -14.22
N LEU A 212 -14.48 -9.87 -14.73
CA LEU A 212 -15.92 -10.20 -14.63
C LEU A 212 -16.27 -11.48 -15.38
N ASP A 213 -15.60 -11.75 -16.50
CA ASP A 213 -15.77 -12.99 -17.29
C ASP A 213 -15.07 -14.21 -16.67
N ALA A 214 -14.35 -14.04 -15.55
CA ALA A 214 -13.66 -15.14 -14.91
C ALA A 214 -14.66 -16.22 -14.41
N PRO A 215 -14.44 -17.50 -14.73
CA PRO A 215 -15.36 -18.58 -14.35
C PRO A 215 -15.26 -18.97 -12.87
N VAL A 216 -14.31 -18.38 -12.14
CA VAL A 216 -14.06 -18.65 -10.72
C VAL A 216 -14.50 -17.46 -9.87
N PRO A 217 -14.98 -17.69 -8.64
CA PRO A 217 -15.28 -16.61 -7.71
C PRO A 217 -14.08 -15.69 -7.48
N PHE A 218 -14.35 -14.43 -7.23
CA PHE A 218 -13.31 -13.48 -6.83
C PHE A 218 -13.82 -12.46 -5.81
N ILE A 219 -12.92 -11.95 -4.98
CA ILE A 219 -13.12 -10.68 -4.30
C ILE A 219 -12.08 -9.72 -4.88
N ALA A 220 -12.56 -8.67 -5.54
CA ALA A 220 -11.69 -7.71 -6.18
C ALA A 220 -12.15 -6.28 -5.95
N GLY A 221 -11.21 -5.35 -6.03
CA GLY A 221 -11.48 -3.92 -5.92
C GLY A 221 -10.95 -3.15 -7.11
N ALA A 222 -11.69 -2.17 -7.60
CA ALA A 222 -11.26 -1.34 -8.72
C ALA A 222 -11.62 0.12 -8.50
N HIS A 223 -10.74 1.01 -8.96
CA HIS A 223 -11.01 2.43 -8.97
C HIS A 223 -12.16 2.74 -9.94
N ALA A 224 -13.06 3.65 -9.55
CA ALA A 224 -14.27 3.96 -10.31
C ALA A 224 -13.97 4.41 -11.76
N SER A 225 -12.81 5.03 -12.01
CA SER A 225 -12.39 5.43 -13.36
C SER A 225 -12.01 4.27 -14.29
N GLN A 226 -11.78 3.08 -13.74
CA GLN A 226 -11.43 1.88 -14.53
C GLN A 226 -12.66 1.22 -15.15
N VAL A 227 -13.86 1.56 -14.68
CA VAL A 227 -15.11 0.97 -15.18
C VAL A 227 -15.73 1.91 -16.22
N PRO A 228 -15.84 1.50 -17.50
CA PRO A 228 -16.51 2.27 -18.53
C PRO A 228 -18.03 2.22 -18.27
N HIS A 229 -18.52 3.19 -17.50
CA HIS A 229 -19.93 3.44 -17.19
C HIS A 229 -20.61 2.40 -16.25
N PRO A 230 -20.99 2.77 -15.01
CA PRO A 230 -21.59 1.84 -14.03
C PRO A 230 -22.95 1.26 -14.46
N ALA A 231 -23.66 1.90 -15.39
CA ALA A 231 -24.93 1.41 -15.93
C ALA A 231 -24.77 0.26 -16.95
N SER A 232 -23.56 -0.01 -17.45
CA SER A 232 -23.30 -1.15 -18.34
C SER A 232 -23.21 -2.49 -17.60
N LEU A 233 -23.06 -2.46 -16.27
CA LEU A 233 -23.04 -3.63 -15.39
C LEU A 233 -24.45 -4.17 -15.07
N SER A 234 -25.50 -3.47 -15.49
CA SER A 234 -26.90 -3.86 -15.26
C SER A 234 -27.57 -4.30 -16.56
N SER A 235 -27.46 -5.59 -16.91
CA SER A 235 -28.50 -6.45 -17.53
C SER A 235 -27.88 -7.70 -18.21
N PRO A 236 -28.63 -8.80 -18.45
CA PRO A 236 -28.88 -9.83 -17.45
C PRO A 236 -28.62 -11.25 -18.01
N THR A 237 -27.81 -12.06 -17.32
CA THR A 237 -27.97 -13.52 -17.40
C THR A 237 -27.99 -14.07 -16.00
N VAL A 238 -29.13 -14.68 -15.68
CA VAL A 238 -29.44 -15.48 -14.49
C VAL A 238 -28.20 -15.93 -13.72
N HIS A 239 -27.80 -15.15 -12.72
CA HIS A 239 -27.30 -15.51 -11.38
C HIS A 239 -26.99 -14.17 -10.67
N THR A 240 -27.43 -14.06 -9.44
CA THR A 240 -27.63 -12.79 -8.71
C THR A 240 -26.32 -12.07 -8.40
N THR A 241 -25.91 -11.11 -9.22
CA THR A 241 -24.83 -10.15 -8.94
C THR A 241 -25.36 -8.72 -9.02
N SER A 242 -25.48 -8.05 -7.87
CA SER A 242 -25.74 -6.60 -7.79
C SER A 242 -24.40 -5.85 -7.70
N PRO A 243 -24.08 -4.94 -8.62
CA PRO A 243 -22.92 -4.06 -8.46
C PRO A 243 -23.21 -3.05 -7.34
N PHE A 244 -22.40 -3.08 -6.28
CA PHE A 244 -22.43 -2.08 -5.22
C PHE A 244 -21.49 -0.93 -5.56
N VAL A 245 -22.04 0.28 -5.58
CA VAL A 245 -21.30 1.53 -5.70
C VAL A 245 -21.23 2.12 -4.29
N CYS A 246 -20.04 2.17 -3.70
CA CYS A 246 -19.85 2.94 -2.47
C CYS A 246 -19.93 4.44 -2.79
N PRO A 247 -20.56 5.27 -1.94
CA PRO A 247 -20.61 6.72 -2.12
C PRO A 247 -19.21 7.38 -2.05
#